data_AF-A0A960J546-F1
#
_entry.id   AF-A0A960J546-F1
#
_cell.length_a   1.000
_cell.length_b   1.000
_cell.length_c   1.000
_cell.angle_alpha   90.00
_cell.angle_beta   90.00
_cell.angle_gamma   90.00
#
_symmetry.space_group_name_H-M   'P 1'
#
loop_
_entity.id
_entity.type
_entity.pdbx_description
1 polymer ?
#
loop_
_entity_poly.entity_id
_entity_poly.type
_entity_poly.pdbx_seq_one_letter_code
_entity_poly.pdbx_strand_id
1 'polypeptide(L)'
;MSTLGPLVPADETFNHQIADTFARVGESDRSWTEKVWAMAAARDGSLSIAFGLGKYPNRNVLDGFAGVSRGTEQWAVRASRRLAPDLERTEVGPLAYEVVTALGRTRYRLDANDVVPIRFDVEVEGVAPPAVEEREVHLSRSRLRVDADVVRFHQSGVARGWVEVDGERTEIDDAAWVGAR
;
A
#
# COMPACT_ATOMS: atom_id res chain seq x y z
N MET A 1 30.56 -17.03 1.59
CA MET A 1 29.50 -16.41 0.76
C MET A 1 29.54 -14.90 1.00
N SER A 2 29.19 -14.09 0.00
CA SER A 2 29.12 -12.64 0.17
C SER A 2 28.20 -12.27 1.34
N THR A 3 28.60 -11.29 2.15
CA THR A 3 27.76 -10.73 3.22
C THR A 3 26.78 -9.69 2.71
N LEU A 4 26.96 -9.21 1.47
CA LEU A 4 26.12 -8.21 0.81
C LEU A 4 24.85 -8.82 0.21
N GLY A 5 23.80 -8.02 0.08
CA GLY A 5 22.61 -8.36 -0.69
C GLY A 5 22.89 -8.46 -2.21
N PRO A 6 21.96 -9.04 -2.99
CA PRO A 6 22.04 -9.04 -4.45
C PRO A 6 21.80 -7.65 -5.04
N LEU A 7 22.41 -7.38 -6.20
CA LEU A 7 22.11 -6.17 -6.98
C LEU A 7 20.68 -6.20 -7.53
N VAL A 8 20.01 -5.05 -7.50
CA VAL A 8 18.69 -4.79 -8.09
C VAL A 8 18.72 -3.47 -8.90
N PRO A 9 17.71 -3.19 -9.75
CA PRO A 9 17.73 -1.98 -10.60
C PRO A 9 17.93 -0.66 -9.84
N ALA A 10 17.48 -0.57 -8.58
CA ALA A 10 17.66 0.62 -7.75
C ALA A 10 19.13 0.92 -7.40
N ASP A 11 20.04 -0.06 -7.47
CA ASP A 11 21.46 0.12 -7.17
C ASP A 11 22.21 1.00 -8.19
N GLU A 12 21.63 1.26 -9.37
CA GLU A 12 22.13 2.23 -10.35
C GLU A 12 21.84 3.69 -9.96
N THR A 13 21.08 3.91 -8.87
CA THR A 13 20.66 5.24 -8.43
C THR A 13 21.43 5.70 -7.18
N PHE A 14 21.61 7.02 -7.01
CA PHE A 14 22.37 7.61 -5.89
C PHE A 14 21.57 7.70 -4.58
N ASN A 15 20.91 6.62 -4.17
CA ASN A 15 19.92 6.65 -3.09
C ASN A 15 20.26 5.73 -1.89
N HIS A 16 21.40 5.04 -1.89
CA HIS A 16 21.75 4.10 -0.82
C HIS A 16 21.77 4.76 0.56
N GLN A 17 21.07 4.14 1.52
CA GLN A 17 21.00 4.63 2.91
C GLN A 17 21.96 3.89 3.85
N ILE A 18 22.48 2.73 3.43
CA ILE A 18 23.43 1.89 4.18
C ILE A 18 24.53 1.40 3.23
N ALA A 19 25.64 0.90 3.79
CA ALA A 19 26.73 0.29 3.03
C ALA A 19 26.40 -1.16 2.59
N ASP A 20 25.29 -1.33 1.87
CA ASP A 20 24.83 -2.59 1.27
C ASP A 20 23.97 -2.26 0.01
N THR A 21 23.61 -3.27 -0.77
CA THR A 21 22.68 -3.14 -1.92
C THR A 21 21.25 -2.83 -1.47
N PHE A 22 20.40 -2.34 -2.38
CA PHE A 22 18.97 -2.11 -2.12
C PHE A 22 18.15 -3.37 -1.80
N ALA A 23 18.74 -4.56 -1.92
CA ALA A 23 18.10 -5.79 -1.50
C ALA A 23 18.06 -5.99 0.03
N ARG A 24 18.70 -5.10 0.82
CA ARG A 24 18.68 -5.16 2.28
C ARG A 24 18.33 -3.82 2.92
N VAL A 25 17.90 -3.93 4.16
CA VAL A 25 17.56 -2.81 5.03
C VAL A 25 18.48 -2.83 6.26
N GLY A 26 18.67 -1.68 6.90
CA GLY A 26 19.63 -1.55 8.00
C GLY A 26 19.21 -2.26 9.28
N GLU A 27 17.94 -2.61 9.43
CA GLU A 27 17.39 -3.34 10.58
C GLU A 27 17.21 -4.82 10.24
N SER A 28 17.69 -5.70 11.11
CA SER A 28 17.64 -7.16 10.92
C SER A 28 16.37 -7.80 11.46
N ASP A 29 15.58 -7.08 12.25
CA ASP A 29 14.33 -7.57 12.81
C ASP A 29 13.37 -8.05 11.70
N ARG A 30 12.84 -9.27 11.84
CA ARG A 30 11.93 -9.88 10.86
C ARG A 30 10.61 -9.11 10.70
N SER A 31 10.24 -8.28 11.67
CA SER A 31 9.05 -7.45 11.65
C SER A 31 9.20 -6.16 10.83
N TRP A 32 10.43 -5.77 10.47
CA TRP A 32 10.68 -4.58 9.67
C TRP A 32 9.88 -4.62 8.37
N THR A 33 9.24 -3.51 8.04
CA THR A 33 8.29 -3.43 6.92
C THR A 33 8.12 -2.02 6.39
N GLU A 34 7.91 -1.93 5.09
CA GLU A 34 7.35 -0.75 4.44
C GLU A 34 5.92 -1.05 4.04
N LYS A 35 5.03 -0.09 4.26
CA LYS A 35 3.60 -0.26 3.99
C LYS A 35 3.03 0.98 3.35
N VAL A 36 2.05 0.73 2.48
CA VAL A 36 1.13 1.75 1.98
C VAL A 36 -0.28 1.33 2.35
N TRP A 37 -1.11 2.32 2.66
CA TRP A 37 -2.53 2.16 2.88
C TRP A 37 -3.24 3.29 2.16
N ALA A 38 -4.38 2.99 1.54
CA ALA A 38 -5.18 4.01 0.90
C ALA A 38 -6.67 3.68 1.01
N MET A 39 -7.46 4.72 0.85
CA MET A 39 -8.91 4.63 0.79
C MET A 39 -9.47 5.54 -0.30
N ALA A 40 -10.63 5.16 -0.82
CA ALA A 40 -11.54 6.04 -1.57
C ALA A 40 -12.96 5.83 -1.05
N ALA A 41 -13.73 6.90 -0.85
CA ALA A 41 -15.10 6.79 -0.35
C ALA A 41 -16.03 7.83 -0.98
N ALA A 42 -17.26 7.42 -1.29
CA ALA A 42 -18.31 8.33 -1.70
C ALA A 42 -18.66 9.26 -0.53
N ARG A 43 -18.83 10.55 -0.80
CA ARG A 43 -19.14 11.56 0.24
C ARG A 43 -20.50 11.33 0.92
N ASP A 44 -21.41 10.64 0.25
CA ASP A 44 -22.73 10.25 0.79
C ASP A 44 -22.67 8.96 1.63
N GLY A 45 -21.50 8.31 1.73
CA GLY A 45 -21.31 7.07 2.48
C GLY A 45 -21.86 5.81 1.79
N SER A 46 -22.29 5.90 0.54
CA SER A 46 -22.88 4.76 -0.19
C SER A 46 -21.89 3.63 -0.45
N LEU A 47 -20.60 3.96 -0.64
CA LEU A 47 -19.57 3.01 -1.00
C LEU A 47 -18.19 3.47 -0.50
N SER A 48 -17.36 2.53 -0.05
CA SER A 48 -15.95 2.80 0.27
C SER A 48 -15.04 1.66 -0.16
N ILE A 49 -13.79 2.01 -0.47
CA ILE A 49 -12.72 1.14 -0.94
C ILE A 49 -11.56 1.30 0.03
N ALA A 50 -10.92 0.19 0.38
CA ALA A 50 -9.67 0.18 1.11
C ALA A 50 -8.65 -0.69 0.38
N PHE A 51 -7.39 -0.24 0.38
CA PHE A 51 -6.27 -0.94 -0.22
C PHE A 51 -5.06 -0.86 0.72
N GLY A 52 -4.25 -1.91 0.76
CA GLY A 52 -2.95 -1.84 1.41
C GLY A 52 -1.97 -2.86 0.86
N LEU A 53 -0.68 -2.50 0.89
CA LEU A 53 0.43 -3.35 0.49
C LEU A 53 1.52 -3.26 1.58
N GLY A 54 2.18 -4.38 1.87
CA GLY A 54 3.28 -4.46 2.82
C GLY A 54 4.46 -5.24 2.25
N LYS A 55 5.61 -4.57 2.14
CA LYS A 55 6.90 -5.16 1.74
C LYS A 55 7.66 -5.54 3.00
N TYR A 56 8.12 -6.79 3.05
CA TYR A 56 8.86 -7.36 4.18
C TYR A 56 10.19 -7.97 3.70
N PRO A 57 11.25 -7.16 3.52
CA PRO A 57 12.54 -7.62 3.01
C PRO A 57 13.14 -8.79 3.82
N ASN A 58 13.16 -8.68 5.15
CA ASN A 58 13.73 -9.71 6.03
C ASN A 58 12.92 -11.02 6.07
N ARG A 59 11.66 -11.00 5.59
CA ARG A 59 10.82 -12.19 5.42
C ARG A 59 10.72 -12.66 3.98
N ASN A 60 11.23 -11.89 3.02
CA ASN A 60 11.11 -12.15 1.59
C ASN A 60 9.65 -12.31 1.14
N VAL A 61 8.77 -11.42 1.62
CA VAL A 61 7.32 -11.43 1.36
C VAL A 61 6.83 -10.05 0.92
N LEU A 62 5.91 -10.04 -0.04
CA LEU A 62 5.03 -8.92 -0.34
C LEU A 62 3.59 -9.39 -0.10
N ASP A 63 2.87 -8.72 0.81
CA ASP A 63 1.46 -9.01 1.12
C ASP A 63 0.59 -7.82 0.75
N GLY A 64 -0.68 -8.07 0.49
CA GLY A 64 -1.65 -6.99 0.27
C GLY A 64 -3.07 -7.39 0.60
N PHE A 65 -3.91 -6.37 0.70
CA PHE A 65 -5.35 -6.51 0.77
C PHE A 65 -6.04 -5.43 -0.08
N ALA A 66 -7.23 -5.75 -0.54
CA ALA A 66 -8.17 -4.78 -1.08
C ALA A 66 -9.58 -5.15 -0.63
N GLY A 67 -10.46 -4.18 -0.51
CA GLY A 67 -11.85 -4.45 -0.14
C GLY A 67 -12.78 -3.30 -0.48
N VAL A 68 -14.06 -3.62 -0.51
CA VAL A 68 -15.16 -2.68 -0.72
C VAL A 68 -16.17 -2.87 0.39
N SER A 69 -16.80 -1.78 0.84
CA SER A 69 -17.91 -1.77 1.79
C SER A 69 -19.10 -1.01 1.22
N ARG A 70 -20.29 -1.59 1.32
CA ARG A 70 -21.59 -1.05 0.85
C ARG A 70 -22.65 -1.31 1.92
N GLY A 71 -23.13 -0.25 2.59
CA GLY A 71 -24.11 -0.40 3.68
C GLY A 71 -23.58 -1.29 4.82
N THR A 72 -24.14 -2.49 4.96
CA THR A 72 -23.71 -3.50 5.97
C THR A 72 -22.86 -4.63 5.37
N GLU A 73 -22.57 -4.57 4.07
CA GLU A 73 -21.80 -5.59 3.34
C GLU A 73 -20.33 -5.20 3.24
N GLN A 74 -19.45 -6.19 3.29
CA GLN A 74 -18.01 -6.00 3.11
C GLN A 74 -17.41 -7.19 2.36
N TRP A 75 -16.61 -6.88 1.34
CA TRP A 75 -15.79 -7.85 0.61
C TRP A 75 -14.32 -7.55 0.84
N ALA A 76 -13.51 -8.61 0.89
CA ALA A 76 -12.07 -8.47 1.05
C ALA A 76 -11.33 -9.53 0.24
N VAL A 77 -10.31 -9.10 -0.48
CA VAL A 77 -9.29 -9.93 -1.12
C VAL A 77 -8.00 -9.74 -0.34
N ARG A 78 -7.30 -10.85 -0.08
CA ARG A 78 -5.95 -10.86 0.50
C ARG A 78 -5.06 -11.68 -0.40
N ALA A 79 -3.85 -11.19 -0.63
CA ALA A 79 -2.90 -11.87 -1.48
C ALA A 79 -1.49 -11.78 -0.87
N SER A 80 -0.67 -12.78 -1.16
CA SER A 80 0.72 -12.88 -0.72
C SER A 80 1.58 -13.44 -1.83
N ARG A 81 2.81 -12.95 -1.96
CA ARG A 81 3.84 -13.54 -2.82
C ARG A 81 5.21 -13.47 -2.18
N ARG A 82 6.11 -14.32 -2.67
CA ARG A 82 7.55 -14.14 -2.43
C ARG A 82 7.99 -12.80 -3.01
N LEU A 83 8.77 -12.01 -2.26
CA LEU A 83 9.26 -10.70 -2.70
C LEU A 83 10.29 -10.84 -3.83
N ALA A 84 11.32 -11.65 -3.63
CA ALA A 84 12.33 -11.96 -4.65
C ALA A 84 11.75 -12.88 -5.76
N PRO A 85 12.19 -12.72 -7.02
CA PRO A 85 13.28 -11.83 -7.46
C PRO A 85 12.86 -10.38 -7.75
N ASP A 86 11.56 -10.10 -7.83
CA ASP A 86 11.04 -8.81 -8.31
C ASP A 86 10.76 -7.84 -7.14
N LEU A 87 11.82 -7.25 -6.58
CA LEU A 87 11.76 -6.37 -5.39
C LEU A 87 11.00 -5.07 -5.63
N GLU A 88 11.05 -4.57 -6.87
CA GLU A 88 10.43 -3.30 -7.29
C GLU A 88 8.98 -3.49 -7.78
N ARG A 89 8.58 -4.75 -7.98
CA ARG A 89 7.25 -5.08 -8.49
C ARG A 89 6.21 -4.92 -7.38
N THR A 90 5.17 -4.14 -7.61
CA THR A 90 4.17 -3.78 -6.60
C THR A 90 2.83 -4.50 -6.78
N GLU A 91 2.78 -5.54 -7.61
CA GLU A 91 1.61 -6.43 -7.68
C GLU A 91 1.72 -7.67 -6.79
N VAL A 92 0.58 -8.09 -6.23
CA VAL A 92 0.44 -9.32 -5.45
C VAL A 92 -0.94 -9.94 -5.70
N GLY A 93 -0.96 -11.12 -6.34
CA GLY A 93 -2.21 -11.69 -6.84
C GLY A 93 -2.93 -10.71 -7.78
N PRO A 94 -4.23 -10.43 -7.57
CA PRO A 94 -4.99 -9.48 -8.38
C PRO A 94 -4.80 -8.01 -7.94
N LEU A 95 -3.94 -7.74 -6.96
CA LEU A 95 -3.73 -6.40 -6.39
C LEU A 95 -2.56 -5.71 -7.08
N ALA A 96 -2.72 -4.43 -7.43
CA ALA A 96 -1.63 -3.61 -7.96
C ALA A 96 -1.64 -2.20 -7.35
N TYR A 97 -0.43 -1.71 -7.03
CA TYR A 97 -0.16 -0.35 -6.59
C TYR A 97 0.80 0.33 -7.56
N GLU A 98 0.53 1.58 -7.92
CA GLU A 98 1.38 2.35 -8.83
C GLU A 98 1.51 3.80 -8.36
N VAL A 99 2.73 4.34 -8.40
CA VAL A 99 2.98 5.77 -8.25
C VAL A 99 2.89 6.42 -9.63
N VAL A 100 1.79 7.10 -9.91
CA VAL A 100 1.55 7.78 -11.21
C VAL A 100 2.39 9.05 -11.29
N THR A 101 2.37 9.86 -10.23
CA THR A 101 3.27 11.01 -10.06
C THR A 101 3.77 11.07 -8.63
N ALA A 102 5.08 11.23 -8.46
CA ALA A 102 5.72 11.28 -7.15
C ALA A 102 5.06 12.36 -6.26
N LEU A 103 4.60 11.96 -5.07
CA LEU A 103 3.91 12.81 -4.10
C LEU A 103 2.64 13.54 -4.62
N GLY A 104 2.18 13.22 -5.83
CA GLY A 104 0.95 13.78 -6.42
C GLY A 104 -0.19 12.78 -6.53
N ARG A 105 0.05 11.69 -7.27
CA ARG A 105 -1.01 10.72 -7.63
C ARG A 105 -0.54 9.28 -7.55
N THR A 106 -1.41 8.41 -7.04
CA THR A 106 -1.20 6.97 -6.93
C THR A 106 -2.44 6.23 -7.39
N ARG A 107 -2.24 5.05 -7.97
CA ARG A 107 -3.28 4.19 -8.50
C ARG A 107 -3.32 2.87 -7.74
N TYR A 108 -4.53 2.41 -7.50
CA TYR A 108 -4.84 1.19 -6.75
C TYR A 108 -5.81 0.36 -7.58
N ARG A 109 -5.46 -0.89 -7.84
CA ARG A 109 -6.26 -1.78 -8.68
C ARG A 109 -6.48 -3.12 -7.99
N LEU A 110 -7.70 -3.62 -8.13
CA LEU A 110 -8.09 -5.00 -7.86
C LEU A 110 -8.67 -5.57 -9.16
N ASP A 111 -7.96 -6.52 -9.75
CA ASP A 111 -8.43 -7.24 -10.93
C ASP A 111 -9.55 -8.22 -10.60
N ALA A 112 -10.26 -8.65 -11.65
CA ALA A 112 -11.21 -9.74 -11.55
C ALA A 112 -10.54 -10.97 -10.94
N ASN A 113 -11.24 -11.61 -10.01
CA ASN A 113 -10.79 -12.76 -9.26
C ASN A 113 -11.95 -13.72 -9.04
N ASP A 114 -11.64 -14.93 -8.59
CA ASP A 114 -12.58 -16.04 -8.38
C ASP A 114 -13.09 -16.16 -6.93
N VAL A 115 -12.69 -15.24 -6.05
CA VAL A 115 -12.99 -15.30 -4.61
C VAL A 115 -14.20 -14.45 -4.23
N VAL A 116 -14.24 -13.21 -4.72
CA VAL A 116 -15.33 -12.25 -4.45
C VAL A 116 -15.61 -11.40 -5.68
N PRO A 117 -16.88 -10.98 -5.91
CA PRO A 117 -17.30 -10.27 -7.12
C PRO A 117 -17.01 -8.76 -7.03
N ILE A 118 -15.78 -8.40 -6.65
CA ILE A 118 -15.31 -7.02 -6.59
C ILE A 118 -14.07 -6.82 -7.46
N ARG A 119 -14.03 -5.71 -8.18
CA ARG A 119 -12.87 -5.21 -8.91
C ARG A 119 -12.94 -3.69 -9.01
N PHE A 120 -11.78 -3.03 -9.08
CA PHE A 120 -11.74 -1.58 -9.19
C PHE A 120 -10.42 -1.11 -9.77
N ASP A 121 -10.43 0.11 -10.27
CA ASP A 121 -9.26 0.84 -10.74
C ASP A 121 -9.44 2.31 -10.34
N VAL A 122 -8.69 2.73 -9.32
CA VAL A 122 -8.91 4.01 -8.64
C VAL A 122 -7.59 4.75 -8.49
N GLU A 123 -7.60 6.01 -8.88
CA GLU A 123 -6.52 6.94 -8.60
C GLU A 123 -6.91 7.85 -7.44
N VAL A 124 -5.98 8.09 -6.52
CA VAL A 124 -6.08 9.13 -5.49
C VAL A 124 -5.08 10.22 -5.80
N GLU A 125 -5.59 11.45 -5.91
CA GLU A 125 -4.82 12.66 -6.15
C GLU A 125 -4.83 13.54 -4.91
N GLY A 126 -3.64 13.92 -4.43
CA GLY A 126 -3.49 14.79 -3.27
C GLY A 126 -3.99 16.20 -3.55
N VAL A 127 -4.87 16.71 -2.68
CA VAL A 127 -5.36 18.11 -2.75
C VAL A 127 -4.62 19.04 -1.79
N ALA A 128 -3.73 18.48 -0.98
CA ALA A 128 -2.83 19.18 -0.08
C ALA A 128 -1.43 18.54 -0.14
N PRO A 129 -0.37 19.25 0.28
CA PRO A 129 0.95 18.64 0.46
C PRO A 129 0.90 17.45 1.43
N PRO A 130 1.72 16.41 1.23
CA PRO A 130 1.83 15.31 2.19
C PRO A 130 2.35 15.85 3.53
N ALA A 131 1.76 15.38 4.62
CA ALA A 131 2.17 15.73 5.97
C ALA A 131 2.92 14.55 6.61
N VAL A 132 4.15 14.79 7.04
CA VAL A 132 4.95 13.79 7.77
C VAL A 132 4.58 13.87 9.25
N GLU A 133 4.27 12.72 9.85
CA GLU A 133 3.98 12.59 11.28
C GLU A 133 5.27 12.58 12.11
N GLU A 134 5.14 12.90 13.39
CA GLU A 134 6.22 12.66 14.35
C GLU A 134 6.50 11.16 14.47
N ARG A 135 7.75 10.81 14.77
CA ARG A 135 8.14 9.42 15.01
C ARG A 135 7.40 8.88 16.24
N GLU A 136 6.71 7.77 16.03
CA GLU A 136 5.93 7.10 17.06
C GLU A 136 6.67 5.85 17.54
N VAL A 137 7.01 5.82 18.85
CA VAL A 137 7.62 4.66 19.50
C VAL A 137 6.65 4.11 20.55
N HIS A 138 6.08 2.95 20.25
CA HIS A 138 5.26 2.20 21.19
C HIS A 138 6.12 1.21 21.97
N LEU A 139 6.14 1.36 23.29
CA LEU A 139 6.75 0.40 24.19
C LEU A 139 5.70 -0.62 24.66
N SER A 140 6.12 -1.87 24.82
CA SER A 140 5.23 -2.90 25.35
C SER A 140 4.73 -2.52 26.74
N ARG A 141 3.58 -3.08 27.15
CA ARG A 141 2.98 -2.81 28.47
C ARG A 141 3.95 -3.09 29.64
N SER A 142 4.86 -4.05 29.48
CA SER A 142 5.91 -4.35 30.47
C SER A 142 7.22 -3.57 30.26
N ARG A 143 7.29 -2.72 29.24
CA ARG A 143 8.44 -1.88 28.82
C ARG A 143 9.74 -2.62 28.50
N LEU A 144 9.68 -3.93 28.27
CA LEU A 144 10.86 -4.74 27.96
C LEU A 144 11.21 -4.79 26.47
N ARG A 145 10.34 -4.26 25.59
CA ARG A 145 10.58 -4.19 24.15
C ARG A 145 9.82 -3.04 23.50
N VAL A 146 10.29 -2.64 22.33
CA VAL A 146 9.55 -1.78 21.41
C VAL A 146 8.56 -2.66 20.63
N ASP A 147 7.29 -2.27 20.61
CA ASP A 147 6.22 -2.92 19.84
C ASP A 147 6.06 -2.30 18.44
N ALA A 148 6.31 -1.00 18.32
CA ALA A 148 6.30 -0.29 17.05
C ALA A 148 7.26 0.89 17.10
N ASP A 149 7.99 1.11 16.02
CA ASP A 149 8.83 2.28 15.78
C ASP A 149 8.55 2.74 14.36
N VAL A 150 7.72 3.77 14.23
CA VAL A 150 7.06 4.09 12.96
C VAL A 150 7.16 5.57 12.66
N VAL A 151 7.42 5.88 11.40
CA VAL A 151 7.24 7.20 10.81
C VAL A 151 6.30 7.03 9.63
N ARG A 152 5.35 7.95 9.47
CA ARG A 152 4.38 7.93 8.37
C ARG A 152 4.31 9.31 7.75
N PHE A 153 3.84 9.35 6.52
CA PHE A 153 3.20 10.55 6.00
C PHE A 153 1.79 10.17 5.56
N HIS A 154 0.91 11.16 5.52
CA HIS A 154 -0.42 11.00 4.97
C HIS A 154 -0.72 12.16 4.02
N GLN A 155 -1.62 11.92 3.07
CA GLN A 155 -2.08 12.93 2.14
C GLN A 155 -3.57 12.78 1.88
N SER A 156 -4.32 13.81 2.26
CA SER A 156 -5.73 13.93 1.90
C SER A 156 -5.88 14.27 0.43
N GLY A 157 -6.90 13.70 -0.20
CA GLY A 157 -7.09 13.78 -1.63
C GLY A 157 -8.54 13.59 -2.07
N VAL A 158 -8.69 13.50 -3.38
CA VAL A 158 -9.91 13.11 -4.07
C VAL A 158 -9.62 11.87 -4.91
N ALA A 159 -10.66 11.09 -5.17
CA ALA A 159 -10.53 9.84 -5.91
C ALA A 159 -11.24 9.95 -7.26
N ARG A 160 -10.73 9.22 -8.26
CA ARG A 160 -11.38 9.03 -9.56
C ARG A 160 -11.13 7.63 -10.11
N GLY A 161 -11.95 7.19 -11.06
CA GLY A 161 -11.84 5.88 -11.68
C GLY A 161 -13.17 5.15 -11.57
N TRP A 162 -13.14 3.87 -11.22
CA TRP A 162 -14.36 3.07 -11.12
C TRP A 162 -14.22 1.90 -10.15
N VAL A 163 -15.36 1.43 -9.66
CA VAL A 163 -15.49 0.22 -8.83
C VAL A 163 -16.69 -0.58 -9.29
N GLU A 164 -16.54 -1.90 -9.34
CA GLU A 164 -17.61 -2.83 -9.67
C GLU A 164 -17.80 -3.80 -8.51
N VAL A 165 -19.06 -3.95 -8.07
CA VAL A 165 -19.49 -4.84 -7.00
C VAL A 165 -20.68 -5.65 -7.50
N ASP A 166 -20.61 -6.97 -7.45
CA ASP A 166 -21.67 -7.87 -7.93
C ASP A 166 -22.08 -7.61 -9.39
N GLY A 167 -21.13 -7.15 -10.22
CA GLY A 167 -21.37 -6.80 -11.63
C GLY A 167 -22.01 -5.42 -11.85
N GLU A 168 -22.34 -4.68 -10.80
CA GLU A 168 -22.77 -3.29 -10.89
C GLU A 168 -21.57 -2.35 -10.77
N ARG A 169 -21.37 -1.52 -11.80
CA ARG A 169 -20.25 -0.58 -11.89
C ARG A 169 -20.67 0.83 -11.49
N THR A 170 -19.91 1.42 -10.58
CA THR A 170 -20.02 2.80 -10.13
C THR A 170 -18.78 3.58 -10.60
N GLU A 171 -19.01 4.67 -11.32
CA GLU A 171 -17.95 5.63 -11.66
C GLU A 171 -17.62 6.48 -10.43
N ILE A 172 -16.32 6.73 -10.24
CA ILE A 172 -15.77 7.54 -9.17
C ILE A 172 -15.34 8.87 -9.77
N ASP A 173 -15.95 9.94 -9.26
CA ASP A 173 -15.71 11.32 -9.66
C ASP A 173 -15.17 12.13 -8.50
N ASP A 174 -14.22 13.03 -8.77
CA ASP A 174 -13.48 13.76 -7.75
C ASP A 174 -14.34 14.79 -6.98
N ALA A 175 -15.46 15.24 -7.56
CA ALA A 175 -16.41 16.09 -6.88
C ALA A 175 -17.25 15.32 -5.84
N ALA A 176 -17.50 14.03 -6.07
CA ALA A 176 -18.36 13.18 -5.25
C ALA A 176 -17.59 12.23 -4.32
N TRP A 177 -16.28 12.05 -4.51
CA TRP A 177 -15.46 11.11 -3.76
C TRP A 177 -14.29 11.78 -3.05
N VAL A 178 -13.93 11.23 -1.88
CA VAL A 178 -12.74 11.60 -1.13
C VAL A 178 -11.72 10.46 -1.19
N GLY A 179 -10.44 10.82 -1.06
CA GLY A 179 -9.32 9.90 -1.04
C GLY A 179 -8.38 10.20 0.12
N ALA A 180 -7.69 9.18 0.61
CA ALA A 180 -6.55 9.35 1.50
C ALA A 180 -5.51 8.26 1.20
N ARG A 181 -4.23 8.60 1.39
CA ARG A 181 -3.09 7.71 1.19
C ARG A 181 -1.95 8.05 2.15
#